data_AF-A0A8J6TRU7-F1
#
_entry.id   AF-A0A8J6TRU7-F1
#
_cell.length_a   1.000
_cell.length_b   1.000
_cell.length_c   1.000
_cell.angle_alpha   90.00
_cell.angle_beta   90.00
_cell.angle_gamma   90.00
#
_symmetry.space_group_name_H-M   'P 1'
#
loop_
_entity.id
_entity.type
_entity.pdbx_description
1 polymer ?
#
loop_
_entity_poly.entity_id
_entity_poly.type
_entity_poly.pdbx_seq_one_letter_code
_entity_poly.pdbx_strand_id
1 'polypeptide(L)'
;GELLSQTDDRHLLDLLKKFLRDEGVNCRILIALIHDLGAEPSDRTGDFVDKVLALDSLKEQIDLLIRGQEWVARKIRESHHLLPAGSPQLFMEAIKVQHEENVDTLSMYFKKH
;
A
#
# COMPACT_ATOMS: atom_id res chain seq x y z
N GLY A 1 0.02 -9.02 9.98
CA GLY A 1 0.34 -10.00 11.04
C GLY A 1 0.06 -11.40 10.54
N GLU A 2 -1.21 -11.72 10.29
CA GLU A 2 -1.67 -13.05 9.87
C GLU A 2 -1.17 -13.52 8.50
N LEU A 3 -0.96 -12.60 7.54
CA LEU A 3 -0.40 -13.00 6.24
C LEU A 3 1.03 -13.55 6.35
N LEU A 4 1.81 -13.02 7.30
CA LEU A 4 3.22 -13.39 7.50
C LEU A 4 3.37 -14.78 8.14
N SER A 5 2.31 -15.35 8.71
CA SER A 5 2.35 -16.70 9.30
C SER A 5 1.89 -17.79 8.32
N GLN A 6 1.48 -17.43 7.10
CA GLN A 6 0.91 -18.36 6.12
C GLN A 6 1.93 -18.91 5.11
N THR A 7 3.20 -18.51 5.20
CA THR A 7 4.27 -18.97 4.31
C THR A 7 5.59 -19.11 5.05
N ASP A 8 6.35 -20.15 4.71
CA ASP A 8 7.72 -20.36 5.16
C ASP A 8 8.78 -19.85 4.15
N ASP A 9 8.33 -19.30 3.01
CA ASP A 9 9.24 -18.67 2.04
C ASP A 9 9.82 -17.38 2.63
N ARG A 10 11.09 -17.46 3.02
CA ARG A 10 11.83 -16.33 3.62
C ARG A 10 11.87 -15.11 2.72
N HIS A 11 11.99 -15.30 1.41
CA HIS A 11 12.06 -14.18 0.48
C HIS A 11 10.71 -13.43 0.44
N LEU A 12 9.60 -14.18 0.34
CA LEU A 12 8.26 -13.59 0.38
C LEU A 12 7.98 -12.91 1.73
N LEU A 13 8.39 -13.53 2.84
CA LEU A 13 8.24 -12.93 4.17
C LEU A 13 8.97 -11.60 4.30
N ASP A 14 10.18 -11.49 3.77
CA ASP A 14 10.96 -10.26 3.83
C ASP A 14 10.33 -9.14 2.99
N LEU A 15 9.79 -9.49 1.81
CA LEU A 15 9.02 -8.55 0.97
C LEU A 15 7.77 -8.04 1.70
N LEU A 16 6.94 -8.94 2.23
CA LEU A 16 5.71 -8.57 2.94
C LEU A 16 6.00 -7.74 4.19
N LYS A 17 7.08 -8.03 4.92
CA LYS A 17 7.53 -7.22 6.06
C LYS A 17 8.00 -5.83 5.65
N LYS A 18 8.71 -5.71 4.52
CA LYS A 18 9.09 -4.41 3.97
C LYS A 18 7.82 -3.59 3.68
N PHE A 19 6.87 -4.19 2.98
CA PHE A 19 5.67 -3.48 2.54
C PHE A 19 4.83 -3.02 3.72
N LEU A 20 4.67 -3.86 4.75
CA LEU A 20 3.98 -3.46 5.99
C LEU A 20 4.62 -2.24 6.67
N ARG A 21 5.97 -2.15 6.67
CA ARG A 21 6.66 -0.98 7.23
C ARG A 21 6.43 0.26 6.37
N ASP A 22 6.52 0.11 5.05
CA ASP A 22 6.31 1.19 4.09
C ASP A 22 4.89 1.75 4.20
N GLU A 23 3.86 0.90 4.31
CA GLU A 23 2.48 1.34 4.55
C GLU A 23 2.34 2.13 5.85
N GLY A 24 3.00 1.70 6.92
CA GLY A 24 3.01 2.44 8.18
C GLY A 24 3.66 3.82 8.05
N VAL A 25 4.73 3.95 7.25
CA VAL A 25 5.37 5.24 6.95
C VAL A 25 4.46 6.11 6.09
N ASN A 26 3.92 5.55 5.01
CA ASN A 26 3.01 6.25 4.08
C ASN A 26 1.79 6.80 4.81
N CYS A 27 1.18 6.00 5.69
CA CYS A 27 0.04 6.42 6.50
C CYS A 27 0.37 7.61 7.41
N ARG A 28 1.53 7.58 8.10
CA ARG A 28 1.98 8.70 8.93
C ARG A 28 2.22 9.97 8.12
N ILE A 29 2.84 9.84 6.94
CA ILE A 29 3.05 10.97 6.03
C ILE A 29 1.71 11.56 5.59
N LEU A 30 0.77 10.72 5.16
CA LEU A 30 -0.54 11.19 4.73
C LEU A 30 -1.30 11.91 5.85
N ILE A 31 -1.29 11.37 7.07
CA ILE A 31 -1.90 12.01 8.24
C ILE A 31 -1.26 13.38 8.50
N ALA A 32 0.08 13.47 8.47
CA ALA A 32 0.78 14.74 8.66
C ALA A 32 0.41 15.77 7.57
N LEU A 33 0.33 15.35 6.31
CA LEU A 33 -0.09 16.22 5.20
C LEU A 33 -1.54 16.72 5.37
N ILE A 34 -2.44 15.88 5.86
CA ILE A 34 -3.84 16.28 6.11
C ILE A 34 -3.89 17.36 7.19
N HIS A 35 -3.16 17.19 8.29
CA HIS A 35 -3.08 18.19 9.36
C HIS A 35 -2.41 19.49 8.90
N ASP A 36 -1.33 19.42 8.12
CA ASP A 36 -0.65 20.60 7.57
C ASP A 36 -1.56 21.44 6.65
N LEU A 37 -2.56 20.81 6.04
CA LEU A 37 -3.60 21.48 5.25
C LEU A 37 -4.76 22.03 6.11
N GLY A 38 -4.67 21.92 7.43
CA GLY A 38 -5.71 22.37 8.37
C GLY A 38 -6.96 21.48 8.37
N ALA A 39 -6.85 20.25 7.87
CA ALA A 39 -7.93 19.27 7.87
C ALA A 39 -7.71 18.19 8.94
N GLU A 40 -8.77 17.43 9.24
CA GLU A 40 -8.73 16.33 10.21
C GLU A 40 -8.80 14.98 9.46
N PRO A 41 -7.87 14.05 9.70
CA PRO A 41 -7.96 12.70 9.15
C PRO A 41 -9.19 11.98 9.70
N SER A 42 -9.75 11.08 8.89
CA SER A 42 -10.90 10.28 9.30
C SER A 42 -10.45 9.03 10.04
N ASP A 43 -11.09 8.72 11.19
CA ASP A 43 -10.88 7.47 11.94
C ASP A 43 -11.53 6.24 11.31
N ARG A 44 -12.29 6.44 10.22
CA ARG A 44 -12.93 5.33 9.49
C ARG A 44 -11.88 4.42 8.86
N THR A 45 -11.88 3.16 9.30
CA THR A 45 -11.13 2.07 8.66
C THR A 45 -12.05 1.37 7.67
N GLY A 46 -11.54 1.11 6.45
CA GLY A 46 -12.29 0.38 5.41
C GLY A 46 -12.30 -1.13 5.65
N ASP A 47 -13.09 -1.85 4.83
CA ASP A 47 -13.29 -3.30 4.88
C ASP A 47 -12.21 -4.12 4.12
N PHE A 48 -11.11 -3.48 3.71
CA PHE A 48 -10.12 -4.11 2.83
C PHE A 48 -9.40 -5.29 3.51
N VAL A 49 -9.07 -5.16 4.80
CA VAL A 49 -8.44 -6.23 5.57
C VAL A 49 -9.37 -7.45 5.63
N ASP A 50 -10.65 -7.23 5.93
CA ASP A 50 -11.65 -8.29 5.99
C ASP A 50 -11.80 -9.00 4.63
N LYS A 51 -11.77 -8.24 3.52
CA LYS A 51 -11.79 -8.80 2.17
C LYS A 51 -10.58 -9.67 1.85
N VAL A 52 -9.39 -9.27 2.32
CA VAL A 52 -8.18 -10.08 2.15
C VAL A 52 -8.30 -11.36 2.97
N LEU A 53 -8.63 -11.26 4.26
CA LEU A 53 -8.71 -12.42 5.15
C LEU A 53 -9.83 -13.41 4.78
N ALA A 54 -10.86 -12.96 4.06
CA ALA A 54 -11.94 -13.81 3.55
C ALA A 54 -11.53 -14.70 2.36
N LEU A 55 -10.34 -14.54 1.79
CA LEU A 55 -9.86 -15.35 0.67
C LEU A 55 -9.21 -16.64 1.15
N ASP A 56 -9.46 -17.73 0.43
CA ASP A 56 -9.15 -19.10 0.83
C ASP A 56 -7.66 -19.46 0.71
N SER A 57 -6.89 -18.69 -0.05
CA SER A 57 -5.47 -18.98 -0.29
C SER A 57 -4.58 -17.75 -0.17
N LEU A 58 -3.34 -17.97 0.28
CA LEU A 58 -2.31 -16.93 0.35
C LEU A 58 -2.08 -16.26 -1.03
N LYS A 59 -2.16 -17.03 -2.13
CA LYS A 59 -2.00 -16.48 -3.47
C LYS A 59 -3.12 -15.48 -3.79
N GLU A 60 -4.38 -15.83 -3.53
CA GLU A 60 -5.51 -14.92 -3.77
C GLU A 60 -5.42 -13.68 -2.88
N GLN A 61 -5.01 -13.86 -1.61
CA GLN A 61 -4.77 -12.76 -0.69
C GLN A 61 -3.71 -11.80 -1.23
N ILE A 62 -2.60 -12.31 -1.76
CA ILE A 62 -1.55 -11.48 -2.34
C ILE A 62 -1.99 -10.85 -3.66
N ASP A 63 -2.72 -11.57 -4.53
CA ASP A 63 -3.29 -10.99 -5.75
C ASP A 63 -4.22 -9.81 -5.41
N LEU A 64 -5.02 -9.90 -4.33
CA LEU A 64 -5.83 -8.78 -3.87
C LEU A 64 -4.99 -7.64 -3.28
N LEU A 65 -3.90 -7.94 -2.57
CA LEU A 65 -2.96 -6.92 -2.08
C LEU A 65 -2.29 -6.16 -3.23
N ILE A 66 -1.85 -6.85 -4.29
CA ILE A 66 -1.30 -6.22 -5.50
C ILE A 66 -2.32 -5.26 -6.10
N ARG A 67 -3.57 -5.68 -6.27
CA ARG A 67 -4.65 -4.82 -6.78
C ARG A 67 -4.94 -3.63 -5.87
N GLY A 68 -4.81 -3.80 -4.56
CA GLY A 68 -4.88 -2.72 -3.59
C GLY A 68 -3.78 -1.68 -3.82
N GLN A 69 -2.54 -2.12 -4.05
CA GLN A 69 -1.40 -1.24 -4.32
C GLN A 69 -1.57 -0.48 -5.63
N GLU A 70 -2.00 -1.17 -6.70
CA GLU A 70 -2.35 -0.54 -7.99
C GLU A 70 -3.45 0.52 -7.83
N TRP A 71 -4.46 0.22 -7.02
CA TRP A 71 -5.56 1.14 -6.75
C TRP A 71 -5.06 2.41 -6.05
N VAL A 72 -4.18 2.31 -5.05
CA VAL A 72 -3.61 3.48 -4.36
C VAL A 72 -2.78 4.33 -5.32
N ALA A 73 -1.84 3.72 -6.06
CA ALA A 73 -1.01 4.44 -7.02
C ALA A 73 -1.88 5.18 -8.06
N ARG A 74 -2.91 4.51 -8.58
CA ARG A 74 -3.89 5.13 -9.48
C ARG A 74 -4.63 6.29 -8.83
N LYS A 75 -5.09 6.15 -7.58
CA LYS A 75 -5.82 7.21 -6.87
C LYS A 75 -4.98 8.46 -6.65
N ILE A 76 -3.70 8.29 -6.34
CA ILE A 76 -2.77 9.41 -6.21
C ILE A 76 -2.60 10.11 -7.55
N ARG A 77 -2.42 9.35 -8.64
CA ARG A 77 -2.31 9.89 -10.01
C ARG A 77 -3.56 10.67 -10.41
N GLU A 78 -4.74 10.12 -10.18
CA GLU A 78 -6.03 10.77 -10.45
C GLU A 78 -6.19 12.08 -9.66
N SER A 79 -5.70 12.11 -8.43
CA SER A 79 -5.87 13.23 -7.51
C SER A 79 -4.71 14.24 -7.53
N HIS A 80 -3.66 14.01 -8.33
CA HIS A 80 -2.43 14.78 -8.31
C HIS A 80 -2.67 16.29 -8.52
N HIS A 81 -3.61 16.64 -9.39
CA HIS A 81 -3.98 18.03 -9.69
C HIS A 81 -4.64 18.77 -8.52
N LEU A 82 -5.12 18.06 -7.50
CA LEU A 82 -5.74 18.63 -6.31
C LEU A 82 -4.71 18.97 -5.22
N LEU A 83 -3.47 18.48 -5.36
CA LEU A 83 -2.43 18.68 -4.37
C LEU A 83 -1.79 20.07 -4.52
N PRO A 84 -1.64 20.84 -3.43
CA PRO A 84 -0.88 22.08 -3.44
C PRO A 84 0.56 21.84 -3.88
N ALA A 85 1.13 22.80 -4.60
CA ALA A 85 2.53 22.76 -4.98
C ALA A 85 3.44 22.71 -3.74
N GLY A 86 4.52 21.94 -3.83
CA GLY A 86 5.50 21.80 -2.75
C GLY A 86 5.50 20.40 -2.12
N SER A 87 5.65 20.35 -0.80
CA SER A 87 5.81 19.10 -0.06
C SER A 87 4.67 18.08 -0.27
N PRO A 88 3.37 18.45 -0.35
CA PRO A 88 2.33 17.46 -0.56
C PRO A 88 2.48 16.71 -1.89
N GLN A 89 2.75 17.42 -2.98
CA GLN A 89 3.00 16.79 -4.29
C GLN A 89 4.20 15.84 -4.25
N LEU A 90 5.32 16.26 -3.66
CA LEU A 90 6.54 15.44 -3.58
C LEU A 90 6.32 14.17 -2.76
N PHE A 91 5.69 14.27 -1.60
CA PHE A 91 5.45 13.12 -0.74
C PHE A 91 4.42 12.17 -1.34
N MET A 92 3.34 12.68 -1.92
CA MET A 92 2.35 11.84 -2.58
C MET A 92 2.92 11.13 -3.81
N GLU A 93 3.79 11.80 -4.59
CA GLU A 93 4.50 11.17 -5.70
C GLU A 93 5.44 10.05 -5.22
N ALA A 94 6.17 10.26 -4.13
CA ALA A 94 7.02 9.22 -3.53
C ALA A 94 6.20 8.01 -3.05
N ILE A 95 5.06 8.24 -2.41
CA ILE A 95 4.13 7.17 -1.99
C ILE A 95 3.63 6.41 -3.22
N LYS A 96 3.24 7.10 -4.29
CA LYS A 96 2.78 6.47 -5.55
C LYS A 96 3.87 5.59 -6.16
N VAL A 97 5.09 6.11 -6.32
CA VAL A 97 6.22 5.35 -6.88
C VAL A 97 6.50 4.10 -6.04
N GLN A 98 6.49 4.22 -4.70
CA GLN A 98 6.71 3.06 -3.84
C GLN A 98 5.64 1.97 -4.02
N HIS A 99 4.38 2.34 -4.23
CA HIS A 99 3.31 1.37 -4.51
C HIS A 99 3.49 0.70 -5.89
N GLU A 100 3.91 1.45 -6.91
CA GLU A 100 4.22 0.91 -8.24
C GLU A 100 5.38 -0.10 -8.17
N GLU A 101 6.44 0.21 -7.42
CA GLU A 101 7.56 -0.72 -7.18
C GLU A 101 7.11 -1.99 -6.42
N ASN A 102 6.20 -1.85 -5.46
CA ASN A 102 5.67 -2.98 -4.71
C ASN A 102 4.86 -3.93 -5.61
N VAL A 103 4.04 -3.38 -6.51
CA VAL A 103 3.30 -4.13 -7.54
C VAL A 103 4.25 -4.90 -8.44
N ASP A 104 5.27 -4.24 -8.98
CA ASP A 104 6.24 -4.87 -9.86
C ASP A 104 6.99 -6.00 -9.15
N THR A 105 7.44 -5.76 -7.91
CA THR A 105 8.19 -6.72 -7.12
C THR A 105 7.37 -7.99 -6.83
N LEU A 106 6.13 -7.85 -6.35
CA LEU A 106 5.28 -9.02 -6.08
C LEU A 106 4.85 -9.72 -7.37
N SER A 107 4.50 -8.98 -8.41
CA SER A 107 4.13 -9.56 -9.71
C SER A 107 5.28 -10.37 -10.30
N MET A 108 6.52 -9.91 -10.16
CA MET A 108 7.70 -10.66 -10.60
C MET A 108 7.96 -11.91 -9.76
N TYR A 109 7.74 -11.84 -8.44
CA TYR A 109 7.85 -13.00 -7.57
C TYR A 109 6.89 -14.13 -8.02
N PHE A 110 5.61 -13.83 -8.22
CA PHE A 110 4.61 -14.82 -8.66
C PHE A 110 4.67 -15.23 -10.13
N LYS A 111 5.44 -14.52 -10.98
CA LYS A 111 5.72 -14.96 -12.36
C LYS A 111 6.88 -15.97 -12.44
N LYS A 112 7.76 -15.98 -11.42
CA LYS A 112 8.94 -16.85 -11.37
C LYS A 112 8.70 -18.16 -10.62
N HIS A 113 7.62 -18.23 -9.84
CA HIS A 113 7.24 -19.35 -8.99
C HIS A 113 5.83 -19.83 -9.35
#